data_AF-A0A965TC74-F1
#
_entry.id   AF-A0A965TC74-F1
#
_cell.length_a   1.000
_cell.length_b   1.000
_cell.length_c   1.000
_cell.angle_alpha   90.00
_cell.angle_beta   90.00
_cell.angle_gamma   90.00
#
_symmetry.space_group_name_H-M   'P 1'
#
loop_
_entity.id
_entity.type
_entity.pdbx_description
1 polymer ?
#
loop_
_entity_poly.entity_id
_entity_poly.type
_entity_poly.pdbx_seq_one_letter_code
_entity_poly.pdbx_strand_id
1 'polypeptide(L)'
;MKKIKTNNKNIEQKGTGGIWQKSSGLPCGNQYGGENGEETIEVWECHEDCPIKIMDEQSGERKGWASQNHNTFSPYGGNAFNKSQTDRTGFHQGFNDTGGASRFFYIAKASKSERNRGLNGFEEKPLAFSNQAKAELKRGNVDFDGGEAKGHGNSIRHLKNFHPTVKPVKLMQYLVRLITPPNGLVLDPFCGSGTTGIACK
;
A
#
# COMPACT_ATOMS: atom_id res chain seq x y z
N MET A 1 -9.02 5.72 -37.61
CA MET A 1 -8.76 5.10 -36.28
C MET A 1 -7.87 3.88 -36.49
N LYS A 2 -6.55 4.01 -36.28
CA LYS A 2 -5.60 2.92 -36.47
C LYS A 2 -5.67 1.99 -35.26
N LYS A 3 -6.21 0.78 -35.45
CA LYS A 3 -6.07 -0.32 -34.48
C LYS A 3 -4.66 -0.88 -34.64
N ILE A 4 -3.78 -0.58 -33.68
CA ILE A 4 -2.44 -1.16 -33.62
C ILE A 4 -2.58 -2.50 -32.89
N LYS A 5 -2.36 -3.61 -33.61
CA LYS A 5 -2.22 -4.94 -33.02
C LYS A 5 -0.78 -5.10 -32.56
N THR A 6 -0.54 -5.12 -31.26
CA THR A 6 0.71 -5.63 -30.69
C THR A 6 0.64 -7.16 -30.69
N ASN A 7 1.76 -7.83 -30.99
CA ASN A 7 1.83 -9.29 -31.14
C ASN A 7 1.43 -10.01 -29.84
N ASN A 8 0.25 -10.63 -29.81
CA ASN A 8 -0.18 -11.50 -28.71
C ASN A 8 0.69 -12.77 -28.69
N LYS A 9 1.71 -12.80 -27.85
CA LYS A 9 2.33 -14.05 -27.42
C LYS A 9 1.56 -14.52 -26.18
N ASN A 10 0.77 -15.58 -26.32
CA ASN A 10 0.15 -16.23 -25.17
C ASN A 10 1.26 -16.89 -24.34
N ILE A 11 1.39 -16.50 -23.08
CA ILE A 11 2.31 -17.17 -22.13
C ILE A 11 1.45 -17.94 -21.14
N GLU A 12 1.68 -19.24 -21.02
CA GLU A 12 1.15 -20.06 -19.93
C GLU A 12 1.94 -19.69 -18.66
N GLN A 13 1.33 -18.89 -17.78
CA GLN A 13 1.89 -18.59 -16.47
C GLN A 13 1.03 -19.22 -15.38
N LYS A 14 1.70 -19.78 -14.37
CA LYS A 14 1.04 -20.28 -13.15
C LYS A 14 0.56 -19.10 -12.30
N GLY A 15 -0.58 -18.52 -12.65
CA GLY A 15 -1.28 -17.58 -11.79
C GLY A 15 -1.92 -18.33 -10.64
N THR A 16 -1.60 -18.02 -9.38
CA THR A 16 -2.36 -18.55 -8.23
C THR A 16 -3.72 -17.84 -8.12
N GLY A 17 -4.51 -17.83 -9.20
CA GLY A 17 -5.75 -17.07 -9.37
C GLY A 17 -6.90 -17.48 -8.44
N GLY A 18 -6.63 -18.33 -7.45
CA GLY A 18 -7.55 -18.70 -6.38
C GLY A 18 -6.91 -18.53 -5.02
N ILE A 19 -7.67 -18.01 -4.06
CA ILE A 19 -7.29 -18.10 -2.65
C ILE A 19 -7.60 -19.54 -2.24
N TRP A 20 -6.58 -20.37 -2.01
CA TRP A 20 -6.78 -21.75 -1.58
C TRP A 20 -6.78 -21.84 -0.06
N GLN A 21 -7.82 -22.46 0.50
CA GLN A 21 -7.90 -22.70 1.94
C GLN A 21 -7.11 -23.97 2.27
N LYS A 22 -5.89 -23.82 2.84
CA LYS A 22 -4.97 -24.93 3.11
C LYS A 22 -5.56 -26.03 4.00
N SER A 23 -6.56 -25.73 4.83
CA SER A 23 -7.19 -26.69 5.75
C SER A 23 -8.19 -27.63 5.10
N SER A 24 -8.84 -27.21 4.01
CA SER A 24 -9.89 -27.99 3.33
C SER A 24 -9.45 -28.49 1.96
N GLY A 25 -8.36 -27.96 1.40
CA GLY A 25 -7.93 -28.25 0.02
C GLY A 25 -8.89 -27.68 -1.03
N LEU A 26 -9.86 -26.87 -0.61
CA LEU A 26 -10.89 -26.31 -1.47
C LEU A 26 -10.55 -24.85 -1.82
N PRO A 27 -10.81 -24.42 -3.06
CA PRO A 27 -10.70 -23.02 -3.44
C PRO A 27 -11.74 -22.19 -2.70
N CYS A 28 -11.35 -21.02 -2.20
CA CYS A 28 -12.31 -20.02 -1.73
C CYS A 28 -12.49 -18.92 -2.79
N GLY A 29 -13.72 -18.80 -3.29
CA GLY A 29 -14.09 -17.90 -4.37
C GLY A 29 -14.10 -18.57 -5.75
N ASN A 30 -14.55 -17.83 -6.76
CA ASN A 30 -14.54 -18.27 -8.15
C ASN A 30 -13.09 -18.51 -8.60
N GLN A 31 -12.83 -19.70 -9.13
CA GLN A 31 -11.55 -20.04 -9.75
C GLN A 31 -11.54 -19.48 -11.17
N TYR A 32 -10.60 -18.59 -11.46
CA TYR A 32 -10.41 -18.02 -12.80
C TYR A 32 -9.32 -18.73 -13.60
N GLY A 33 -8.62 -19.70 -13.01
CA GLY A 33 -7.65 -20.56 -13.68
C GLY A 33 -8.27 -21.84 -14.23
N GLY A 34 -7.64 -22.44 -15.24
CA GLY A 34 -7.97 -23.75 -15.78
C GLY A 34 -7.77 -24.90 -14.77
N GLU A 35 -8.05 -26.13 -15.18
CA GLU A 35 -8.13 -27.32 -14.30
C GLU A 35 -6.87 -27.57 -13.45
N ASN A 36 -5.70 -27.09 -13.89
CA ASN A 36 -4.42 -27.20 -13.18
C ASN A 36 -4.05 -25.95 -12.34
N GLY A 37 -4.96 -24.98 -12.23
CA GLY A 37 -4.68 -23.66 -11.64
C GLY A 37 -3.81 -22.77 -12.52
N GLU A 38 -3.74 -23.05 -13.82
CA GLU A 38 -3.01 -22.26 -14.81
C GLU A 38 -3.97 -21.38 -15.61
N GLU A 39 -3.60 -20.14 -15.90
CA GLU A 39 -4.40 -19.25 -16.74
C GLU A 39 -3.57 -18.80 -17.95
N THR A 40 -4.16 -18.88 -19.14
CA THR A 40 -3.57 -18.29 -20.35
C THR A 40 -3.90 -16.80 -20.34
N ILE A 41 -2.88 -15.96 -20.14
CA ILE A 41 -3.04 -14.51 -20.18
C ILE A 41 -2.40 -14.00 -21.47
N GLU A 42 -3.11 -13.10 -22.16
CA GLU A 42 -2.52 -12.34 -23.26
C GLU A 42 -1.41 -11.45 -22.71
N VAL A 43 -0.19 -11.64 -23.21
CA VAL A 43 0.93 -10.81 -22.77
C VAL A 43 0.96 -9.54 -23.59
N TRP A 44 0.59 -8.45 -22.93
CA TRP A 44 0.63 -7.11 -23.51
C TRP A 44 2.06 -6.57 -23.46
N GLU A 45 2.70 -6.50 -24.62
CA GLU A 45 3.98 -5.82 -24.77
C GLU A 45 3.79 -4.30 -24.68
N CYS A 46 4.62 -3.64 -23.88
CA CYS A 46 4.62 -2.18 -23.80
C CYS A 46 5.06 -1.56 -25.13
N HIS A 47 4.37 -0.50 -25.55
CA HIS A 47 4.84 0.38 -26.63
C HIS A 47 6.25 0.90 -26.33
N GLU A 48 7.03 1.21 -27.37
CA GLU A 48 8.43 1.66 -27.22
C GLU A 48 8.54 2.89 -26.30
N ASP A 49 7.64 3.86 -26.46
CA ASP A 49 7.55 5.06 -25.62
C ASP A 49 6.79 4.86 -24.29
N CYS A 50 6.56 3.62 -23.85
CA CYS A 50 5.84 3.39 -22.59
C CYS A 50 6.72 3.83 -21.40
N PRO A 51 6.25 4.76 -20.55
CA PRO A 51 7.04 5.22 -19.40
C PRO A 51 7.37 4.11 -18.41
N ILE A 52 6.53 3.07 -18.33
CA ILE A 52 6.76 1.89 -17.49
C ILE A 52 7.95 1.08 -18.02
N LYS A 53 8.01 0.85 -19.34
CA LYS A 53 9.11 0.14 -20.00
C LYS A 53 10.42 0.89 -19.84
N ILE A 54 10.42 2.19 -20.12
CA ILE A 54 11.62 3.05 -19.98
C ILE A 54 12.12 3.05 -18.54
N MET A 55 11.22 3.12 -17.55
CA MET A 55 11.58 3.06 -16.14
C MET A 55 12.19 1.70 -15.75
N ASP A 56 11.62 0.60 -16.25
CA ASP A 56 12.13 -0.75 -15.98
C ASP A 56 13.51 -0.97 -16.59
N GLU A 57 13.72 -0.51 -17.83
CA GLU A 57 15.02 -0.55 -18.52
C GLU A 57 16.10 0.22 -17.77
N GLN A 58 15.80 1.43 -17.27
CA GLN A 58 16.73 2.22 -16.46
C GLN A 58 17.04 1.55 -15.12
N SER A 59 16.03 0.91 -14.51
CA SER A 59 16.16 0.34 -13.17
C SER A 59 16.81 -1.04 -13.14
N GLY A 60 16.81 -1.73 -14.28
CA GLY A 60 17.15 -3.14 -14.42
C GLY A 60 16.20 -4.06 -13.65
N GLU A 61 16.48 -5.36 -13.70
CA GLU A 61 15.75 -6.32 -12.89
C GLU A 61 16.17 -6.21 -11.41
N ARG A 62 15.20 -6.07 -10.52
CA ARG A 62 15.40 -5.99 -9.07
C ARG A 62 14.79 -7.19 -8.38
N LYS A 63 15.40 -7.63 -7.28
CA LYS A 63 14.82 -8.66 -6.41
C LYS A 63 13.79 -8.03 -5.50
N GLY A 64 12.61 -8.65 -5.42
CA GLY A 64 11.60 -8.37 -4.42
C GLY A 64 12.03 -8.86 -3.04
N TRP A 65 11.15 -8.71 -2.05
CA TRP A 65 11.46 -9.14 -0.69
C TRP A 65 11.56 -10.67 -0.62
N ALA A 66 12.78 -11.15 -0.39
CA ALA A 66 13.07 -12.57 -0.29
C ALA A 66 12.61 -13.15 1.05
N SER A 67 12.28 -14.45 1.06
CA SER A 67 12.02 -15.16 2.30
C SER A 67 13.23 -15.10 3.23
N GLN A 68 13.00 -14.90 4.53
CA GLN A 68 14.05 -14.82 5.53
C GLN A 68 13.84 -15.86 6.62
N ASN A 69 14.94 -16.47 7.06
CA ASN A 69 14.97 -17.26 8.29
C ASN A 69 15.46 -16.36 9.42
N HIS A 70 14.66 -16.21 10.47
CA HIS A 70 15.06 -15.56 11.71
C HIS A 70 15.38 -16.63 12.75
N ASN A 71 16.50 -16.46 13.45
CA ASN A 71 16.95 -17.40 14.50
C ASN A 71 16.12 -17.31 15.80
N THR A 72 15.19 -16.35 15.90
CA THR A 72 14.35 -16.13 17.08
C THR A 72 12.96 -16.71 16.89
N PHE A 73 12.65 -17.74 17.67
CA PHE A 73 11.31 -18.32 17.81
C PHE A 73 10.30 -17.24 18.22
N SER A 74 9.29 -16.99 17.39
CA SER A 74 8.19 -16.06 17.69
C SER A 74 6.94 -16.84 18.11
N PRO A 75 6.56 -16.82 19.40
CA PRO A 75 5.43 -17.62 19.90
C PRO A 75 4.07 -17.21 19.32
N TYR A 76 3.96 -16.00 18.76
CA TYR A 76 2.70 -15.42 18.31
C TYR A 76 2.51 -15.38 16.79
N GLY A 77 3.48 -15.84 16.00
CA GLY A 77 3.42 -15.72 14.53
C GLY A 77 3.47 -14.24 14.08
N GLY A 78 3.69 -14.02 12.79
CA GLY A 78 4.06 -12.71 12.24
C GLY A 78 2.97 -11.64 12.33
N ASN A 79 3.39 -10.37 12.32
CA ASN A 79 2.48 -9.23 12.25
C ASN A 79 1.65 -9.28 10.96
N ALA A 80 0.34 -9.01 11.07
CA ALA A 80 -0.65 -9.07 9.98
C ALA A 80 -0.46 -8.04 8.84
N PHE A 81 0.60 -7.23 8.86
CA PHE A 81 0.93 -6.33 7.75
C PHE A 81 1.68 -7.10 6.66
N ASN A 82 1.22 -6.99 5.42
CA ASN A 82 1.76 -7.64 4.21
C ASN A 82 1.56 -9.16 4.06
N LYS A 83 0.62 -9.79 4.79
CA LYS A 83 0.41 -11.26 4.73
C LYS A 83 1.70 -12.07 4.94
N SER A 84 2.73 -11.53 5.61
CA SER A 84 3.90 -12.32 5.94
C SER A 84 3.48 -13.36 6.98
N GLN A 85 3.21 -14.58 6.52
CA GLN A 85 3.01 -15.71 7.40
C GLN A 85 4.38 -16.03 7.99
N THR A 86 4.76 -15.35 9.06
CA THR A 86 5.86 -15.84 9.88
C THR A 86 5.34 -17.06 10.59
N ASP A 87 5.87 -18.21 10.21
CA ASP A 87 5.61 -19.42 10.97
C ASP A 87 6.28 -19.33 12.35
N ARG A 88 5.84 -20.19 13.28
CA ARG A 88 6.42 -20.24 14.63
C ARG A 88 7.88 -20.68 14.60
N THR A 89 8.36 -21.22 13.50
CA THR A 89 9.76 -21.64 13.28
C THR A 89 10.68 -20.50 12.86
N GLY A 90 10.17 -19.26 12.76
CA GLY A 90 10.99 -18.09 12.44
C GLY A 90 11.22 -17.86 10.95
N PHE A 91 10.57 -18.63 10.09
CA PHE A 91 10.60 -18.42 8.64
C PHE A 91 9.52 -17.43 8.22
N HIS A 92 9.99 -16.36 7.60
CA HIS A 92 9.21 -15.28 7.02
C HIS A 92 9.10 -15.54 5.52
N GLN A 93 7.95 -16.00 5.05
CA GLN A 93 7.74 -16.27 3.63
C GLN A 93 7.61 -14.96 2.84
N GLY A 94 8.62 -14.66 2.02
CA GLY A 94 8.60 -13.58 1.04
C GLY A 94 8.02 -14.02 -0.30
N PHE A 95 7.78 -13.02 -1.15
CA PHE A 95 7.23 -13.25 -2.49
C PHE A 95 8.28 -13.83 -3.43
N ASN A 96 9.58 -13.64 -3.13
CA ASN A 96 10.72 -14.16 -3.92
C ASN A 96 10.62 -13.83 -5.43
N ASP A 97 9.96 -12.71 -5.75
CA ASP A 97 9.68 -12.28 -7.11
C ASP A 97 10.78 -11.37 -7.66
N THR A 98 11.01 -11.40 -8.97
CA THR A 98 11.95 -10.51 -9.66
C THR A 98 11.24 -9.70 -10.74
N GLY A 99 11.82 -8.56 -11.12
CA GLY A 99 11.22 -7.65 -12.09
C GLY A 99 11.69 -6.20 -11.94
N GLY A 100 11.28 -5.34 -12.86
CA GLY A 100 11.66 -3.92 -12.90
C GLY A 100 11.09 -3.07 -11.76
N ALA A 101 11.52 -1.81 -11.67
CA ALA A 101 11.08 -0.85 -10.66
C ALA A 101 9.58 -0.51 -10.74
N SER A 102 8.91 -0.75 -11.86
CA SER A 102 7.47 -0.56 -12.04
C SER A 102 6.62 -1.33 -11.04
N ARG A 103 7.11 -2.45 -10.51
CA ARG A 103 6.43 -3.20 -9.43
C ARG A 103 6.31 -2.39 -8.14
N PHE A 104 7.20 -1.40 -7.94
CA PHE A 104 7.21 -0.53 -6.79
C PHE A 104 6.68 0.86 -7.17
N PHE A 105 5.38 0.96 -7.40
CA PHE A 105 4.76 2.27 -7.57
C PHE A 105 4.94 3.10 -6.31
N TYR A 106 5.62 4.25 -6.44
CA TYR A 106 5.75 5.20 -5.35
C TYR A 106 4.38 5.78 -4.99
N ILE A 107 3.79 5.29 -3.89
CA ILE A 107 2.61 5.89 -3.30
C ILE A 107 3.07 6.97 -2.33
N ALA A 108 3.12 8.21 -2.82
CA ALA A 108 3.49 9.36 -2.02
C ALA A 108 2.49 9.54 -0.86
N LYS A 109 2.89 9.19 0.37
CA LYS A 109 2.13 9.53 1.58
C LYS A 109 2.66 10.84 2.16
N ALA A 110 1.75 11.73 2.55
CA ALA A 110 2.13 12.96 3.24
C ALA A 110 2.86 12.63 4.55
N SER A 111 3.94 13.37 4.84
CA SER A 111 4.71 13.21 6.08
C SER A 111 3.86 13.58 7.31
N LYS A 112 4.29 13.15 8.51
CA LYS A 112 3.59 13.50 9.76
C LYS A 112 3.55 15.02 9.99
N SER A 113 4.65 15.72 9.69
CA SER A 113 4.72 17.18 9.83
C SER A 113 3.78 17.89 8.85
N GLU A 114 3.70 17.43 7.61
CA GLU A 114 2.80 18.00 6.61
C GLU A 114 1.33 17.74 6.96
N ARG A 115 1.00 16.53 7.40
CA ARG A 115 -0.35 16.19 7.87
C ARG A 115 -0.82 17.10 8.99
N ASN A 116 0.06 17.52 9.91
CA ASN A 116 -0.30 18.34 11.06
C ASN A 116 -0.05 19.84 10.84
N ARG A 117 0.43 20.25 9.66
CA ARG A 117 0.72 21.66 9.36
C ARG A 117 -0.58 22.48 9.43
N GLY A 118 -0.58 23.55 10.24
CA GLY A 118 -1.73 24.44 10.39
C GLY A 118 -2.76 23.99 11.44
N LEU A 119 -2.57 22.83 12.09
CA LEU A 119 -3.49 22.31 13.11
C LEU A 119 -3.09 22.70 14.55
N ASN A 120 -2.28 23.75 14.75
CA ASN A 120 -1.72 24.05 16.07
C ASN A 120 -2.78 24.30 17.16
N GLY A 121 -3.88 24.97 16.81
CA GLY A 121 -5.00 25.26 17.71
C GLY A 121 -6.14 24.23 17.72
N PHE A 122 -5.97 23.09 17.04
CA PHE A 122 -6.99 22.04 17.03
C PHE A 122 -6.82 21.09 18.22
N GLU A 123 -7.95 20.67 18.79
CA GLU A 123 -8.00 19.64 19.82
C GLU A 123 -7.52 18.30 19.27
N GLU A 124 -6.74 17.59 20.09
CA GLU A 124 -6.26 16.26 19.76
C GLU A 124 -7.34 15.22 20.05
N LYS A 125 -7.53 14.28 19.12
CA LYS A 125 -8.45 13.17 19.29
C LYS A 125 -7.68 11.88 19.56
N PRO A 126 -8.10 11.07 20.55
CA PRO A 126 -7.50 9.78 20.81
C PRO A 126 -7.87 8.79 19.69
N LEU A 127 -6.87 8.05 19.21
CA LEU A 127 -7.00 7.04 18.16
C LEU A 127 -6.25 5.77 18.57
N ALA A 128 -6.95 4.65 18.47
CA ALA A 128 -6.42 3.33 18.80
C ALA A 128 -6.47 2.39 17.58
N PHE A 129 -5.35 1.70 17.31
CA PHE A 129 -5.25 0.77 16.19
C PHE A 129 -5.31 -0.69 16.62
N SER A 130 -4.72 -1.04 17.76
CA SER A 130 -4.74 -2.40 18.32
C SER A 130 -6.07 -2.73 19.01
N ASN A 131 -6.40 -4.02 19.10
CA ASN A 131 -7.64 -4.48 19.75
C ASN A 131 -7.69 -4.10 21.23
N GLN A 132 -6.57 -4.21 21.95
CA GLN A 132 -6.51 -3.82 23.37
C GLN A 132 -6.67 -2.31 23.54
N ALA A 133 -5.94 -1.48 22.78
CA ALA A 133 -6.06 -0.02 22.88
C ALA A 133 -7.48 0.46 22.49
N LYS A 134 -8.15 -0.19 21.53
CA LYS A 134 -9.54 0.13 21.18
C LYS A 134 -10.51 -0.20 22.32
N ALA A 135 -10.31 -1.31 23.01
CA ALA A 135 -11.13 -1.69 24.15
C ALA A 135 -10.95 -0.72 25.32
N GLU A 136 -9.71 -0.30 25.60
CA GLU A 136 -9.38 0.70 26.63
C GLU A 136 -9.97 2.07 26.29
N LEU A 137 -9.84 2.53 25.04
CA LEU A 137 -10.46 3.77 24.60
C LEU A 137 -11.98 3.73 24.75
N LYS A 138 -12.62 2.61 24.45
CA LYS A 138 -14.07 2.42 24.66
C LYS A 138 -14.47 2.42 26.14
N ARG A 139 -13.57 2.02 27.05
CA ARG A 139 -13.75 2.09 28.50
C ARG A 139 -13.51 3.50 29.06
N GLY A 140 -13.09 4.46 28.22
CA GLY A 140 -12.80 5.83 28.62
C GLY A 140 -11.34 6.07 29.04
N ASN A 141 -10.48 5.06 28.92
CA ASN A 141 -9.04 5.22 29.17
C ASN A 141 -8.39 5.80 27.92
N VAL A 142 -8.04 7.10 27.95
CA VAL A 142 -7.46 7.83 26.80
C VAL A 142 -5.94 7.82 26.78
N ASP A 143 -5.30 7.53 27.91
CA ASP A 143 -3.84 7.56 28.07
C ASP A 143 -3.24 6.14 28.17
N PHE A 144 -3.92 5.15 27.59
CA PHE A 144 -3.45 3.77 27.61
C PHE A 144 -2.13 3.61 26.84
N ASP A 145 -1.10 3.15 27.54
CA ASP A 145 0.15 2.67 26.98
C ASP A 145 0.37 1.20 27.33
N GLY A 146 0.47 0.35 26.30
CA GLY A 146 0.73 -1.09 26.45
C GLY A 146 2.16 -1.44 26.82
N GLY A 147 3.05 -0.45 26.92
CA GLY A 147 4.46 -0.59 27.32
C GLY A 147 5.34 -1.26 26.25
N GLU A 148 6.66 -1.20 26.47
CA GLU A 148 7.68 -1.71 25.54
C GLU A 148 7.50 -3.21 25.23
N ALA A 149 7.01 -3.99 26.19
CA ALA A 149 6.82 -5.43 26.05
C ALA A 149 5.79 -5.84 24.97
N LYS A 150 4.90 -4.93 24.54
CA LYS A 150 3.82 -5.24 23.58
C LYS A 150 3.96 -4.54 22.22
N GLY A 151 5.11 -3.92 21.96
CA GLY A 151 5.44 -3.26 20.69
C GLY A 151 4.77 -1.91 20.49
N HIS A 152 5.44 -1.01 19.75
CA HIS A 152 5.10 0.41 19.52
C HIS A 152 3.72 0.72 18.90
N GLY A 153 2.84 -0.29 18.75
CA GLY A 153 1.50 -0.18 18.19
C GLY A 153 0.36 -0.39 19.19
N ASN A 154 0.65 -0.84 20.42
CA ASN A 154 -0.39 -1.13 21.42
C ASN A 154 -0.62 0.02 22.40
N SER A 155 -0.79 1.24 21.89
CA SER A 155 -1.05 2.44 22.68
C SER A 155 -2.09 3.32 22.00
N ILE A 156 -2.75 4.16 22.78
CA ILE A 156 -3.63 5.21 22.26
C ILE A 156 -2.75 6.38 21.84
N ARG A 157 -2.98 6.87 20.62
CA ARG A 157 -2.27 8.02 20.08
C ARG A 157 -3.21 9.20 20.00
N HIS A 158 -2.73 10.36 20.42
CA HIS A 158 -3.43 11.62 20.24
C HIS A 158 -3.01 12.25 18.91
N LEU A 159 -3.97 12.45 18.00
CA LEU A 159 -3.73 13.03 16.67
C LEU A 159 -4.64 14.22 16.43
N LYS A 160 -4.10 15.25 15.79
CA LYS A 160 -4.87 16.42 15.32
C LYS A 160 -5.51 16.16 13.96
N ASN A 161 -4.77 15.58 13.02
CA ASN A 161 -5.31 15.18 11.72
C ASN A 161 -5.78 13.72 11.72
N PHE A 162 -7.07 13.51 11.48
CA PHE A 162 -7.72 12.19 11.41
C PHE A 162 -8.16 11.81 9.99
N HIS A 163 -7.88 12.62 8.97
CA HIS A 163 -8.25 12.29 7.59
C HIS A 163 -7.34 11.14 7.07
N PRO A 164 -7.90 10.01 6.60
CA PRO A 164 -7.11 8.82 6.27
C PRO A 164 -6.26 9.02 5.01
N THR A 165 -6.79 9.72 4.00
CA THR A 165 -6.19 9.87 2.67
C THR A 165 -5.68 11.29 2.44
N VAL A 166 -4.71 11.73 3.25
CA VAL A 166 -4.01 13.02 3.06
C VAL A 166 -3.04 12.93 1.89
N LYS A 167 -3.18 13.83 0.92
CA LYS A 167 -2.32 13.90 -0.28
C LYS A 167 -1.11 14.79 0.05
N PRO A 168 0.09 14.51 -0.50
CA PRO A 168 1.23 15.40 -0.32
C PRO A 168 1.05 16.75 -1.02
N VAL A 169 1.43 17.84 -0.36
CA VAL A 169 1.29 19.21 -0.89
C VAL A 169 2.14 19.40 -2.15
N LYS A 170 3.39 18.91 -2.17
CA LYS A 170 4.26 19.00 -3.35
C LYS A 170 3.67 18.33 -4.60
N LEU A 171 2.99 17.20 -4.42
CA LEU A 171 2.31 16.51 -5.51
C LEU A 171 1.17 17.39 -6.06
N MET A 172 0.33 17.92 -5.17
CA MET A 172 -0.78 18.80 -5.58
C MET A 172 -0.27 20.09 -6.26
N GLN A 173 0.81 20.69 -5.75
CA GLN A 173 1.44 21.88 -6.36
C GLN A 173 1.93 21.60 -7.78
N TYR A 174 2.56 20.45 -8.01
CA TYR A 174 2.99 20.04 -9.34
C TYR A 174 1.80 19.91 -10.30
N LEU A 175 0.74 19.21 -9.88
CA LEU A 175 -0.44 18.99 -10.71
C LEU A 175 -1.17 20.30 -11.04
N VAL A 176 -1.33 21.20 -10.05
CA VAL A 176 -1.96 22.51 -10.25
C VAL A 176 -1.16 23.36 -11.24
N ARG A 177 0.17 23.44 -11.08
CA ARG A 177 1.05 24.21 -11.98
C ARG A 177 1.07 23.67 -13.42
N LEU A 178 0.90 22.36 -13.57
CA LEU A 178 0.90 21.71 -14.87
C LEU A 178 -0.36 22.05 -15.68
N ILE A 179 -1.51 22.14 -15.01
CA ILE A 179 -2.82 22.23 -15.67
C ILE A 179 -3.37 23.66 -15.66
N THR A 180 -3.15 24.41 -14.58
CA THR A 180 -3.79 25.70 -14.33
C THR A 180 -2.79 26.85 -14.52
N PRO A 181 -3.10 27.87 -15.34
CA PRO A 181 -2.25 29.05 -15.47
C PRO A 181 -2.20 29.86 -14.15
N PRO A 182 -1.20 30.74 -13.98
CA PRO A 182 -1.15 31.65 -12.83
C PRO A 182 -2.47 32.43 -12.65
N ASN A 183 -2.94 32.54 -11.41
CA ASN A 183 -4.23 33.14 -11.05
C ASN A 183 -5.49 32.45 -11.61
N GLY A 184 -5.36 31.25 -12.19
CA GLY A 184 -6.49 30.44 -12.62
C GLY A 184 -7.30 29.87 -11.44
N LEU A 185 -8.57 29.56 -11.69
CA LEU A 185 -9.47 28.99 -10.69
C LEU A 185 -9.34 27.46 -10.64
N VAL A 186 -9.10 26.91 -9.45
CA VAL A 186 -9.06 25.45 -9.19
C VAL A 186 -10.24 25.07 -8.32
N LEU A 187 -11.04 24.10 -8.77
CA LEU A 187 -12.15 23.53 -8.01
C LEU A 187 -11.85 22.09 -7.60
N ASP A 188 -11.93 21.81 -6.30
CA ASP A 188 -11.85 20.46 -5.75
C ASP A 188 -13.15 20.11 -5.00
N PRO A 189 -14.10 19.40 -5.65
CA PRO A 189 -15.36 19.02 -5.02
C PRO A 189 -15.18 17.96 -3.92
N PHE A 190 -14.00 17.33 -3.81
CA PHE A 190 -13.68 16.28 -2.84
C PHE A 190 -12.46 16.67 -2.00
N CYS A 191 -12.49 17.89 -1.49
CA CYS A 191 -11.37 18.55 -0.83
C CYS A 191 -10.72 17.72 0.30
N GLY A 192 -11.49 16.87 0.98
CA GLY A 192 -10.96 15.92 1.98
C GLY A 192 -10.14 16.63 3.05
N SER A 193 -8.83 16.36 3.10
CA SER A 193 -7.89 17.03 4.02
C SER A 193 -7.51 18.46 3.65
N GLY A 194 -8.05 19.03 2.57
CA GLY A 194 -7.78 20.40 2.14
C GLY A 194 -6.48 20.60 1.38
N THR A 195 -5.74 19.54 1.04
CA THR A 195 -4.40 19.65 0.45
C THR A 195 -4.39 20.48 -0.84
N THR A 196 -5.43 20.35 -1.67
CA THR A 196 -5.55 21.09 -2.93
C THR A 196 -5.61 22.60 -2.71
N GLY A 197 -6.40 23.07 -1.74
CA GLY A 197 -6.49 24.48 -1.39
C GLY A 197 -5.17 25.02 -0.84
N ILE A 198 -4.47 24.23 -0.02
CA ILE A 198 -3.13 24.59 0.49
C ILE A 198 -2.13 24.72 -0.67
N ALA A 199 -2.23 23.88 -1.70
CA ALA A 199 -1.34 23.90 -2.85
C ALA A 199 -1.59 25.09 -3.81
N CYS A 200 -2.80 25.66 -3.80
CA CYS A 200 -3.17 26.83 -4.61
C CYS A 200 -2.76 28.18 -3.98
N LYS A 201 -2.28 28.16 -2.74
CA LYS A 201 -1.72 29.32 -2.04
C LYS A 201 -0.24 29.51 -2.40
#